data_AF-A0A8X6H1K8-F1
#
_entry.id   AF-A0A8X6H1K8-F1
#
_cell.length_a   1.000
_cell.length_b   1.000
_cell.length_c   1.000
_cell.angle_alpha   90.00
_cell.angle_beta   90.00
_cell.angle_gamma   90.00
#
_symmetry.space_group_name_H-M   'P 1'
#
loop_
_entity.id
_entity.type
_entity.pdbx_description
1 polymer ?
#
loop_
_entity_poly.entity_id
_entity_poly.type
_entity_poly.pdbx_seq_one_letter_code
_entity_poly.pdbx_strand_id
1 'polypeptide(L)'
;MTNLPKVTVRDLAESGVHFGHKISRWNAKMAPYIYGVHQENRIHIIDLRKTLPLLQVAMKALYDVASQGGRILFVGTKFQAFDIIASEAIRCGQYYVNHRWLGGMLTNWGTVSSSIKTLMQYEKILNDEDSILTKKELGNIEKKKQKLDKALGGIREMGAIPDILFIIDTNKEHIAVKEAKKLRIPIVAILDTNSDPDDITHLIPGNDDSRKSIELYCKLATDSILAGIESSLARSGVKIDNIKDNIRELRDRTGLGLSDCKKALEECDGDIKKAVDKLRTIGLAKADKKSDRVASDGLVAMCLTENYGALVELNCETDFVARNEKFIELVSNLASIAHQERCISVDELKNAKYESIGTVQEAIMNGTSVLGEKLELSKLCYLETKDGVVTGYVHGDVRGLGKTGALVALQSPGDKAKLQEIGKQIAMHIVAMKPEALSIDDLDQMKLKNERSIIEEQVRSLNKPEEVAKKIVDGRMAKYYEEVVLLEQKFIKDDKMKVSDFIKSSEVSAIKLSDYKLLVLGSAN
;
A
#
# COMPACT_ATOMS: atom_id res chain seq x y z
N MET A 1 -33.08 -3.37 24.71
CA MET A 1 -33.20 -1.95 24.33
C MET A 1 -32.02 -1.60 23.44
N THR A 2 -32.24 -0.87 22.35
CA THR A 2 -31.17 -0.41 21.46
C THR A 2 -30.24 0.53 22.24
N ASN A 3 -28.95 0.22 22.33
CA ASN A 3 -27.97 1.08 23.02
C ASN A 3 -27.54 2.23 22.08
N LEU A 4 -28.43 3.20 21.88
CA LEU A 4 -28.14 4.40 21.09
C LEU A 4 -27.47 5.48 21.95
N PRO A 5 -26.59 6.30 21.37
CA PRO A 5 -25.96 7.40 22.09
C PRO A 5 -27.01 8.36 22.64
N LYS A 6 -26.85 8.77 23.90
CA LYS A 6 -27.73 9.74 24.54
C LYS A 6 -27.30 11.16 24.16
N VAL A 7 -28.26 11.96 23.71
CA VAL A 7 -28.08 13.38 23.40
C VAL A 7 -29.28 14.15 23.94
N THR A 8 -29.04 15.34 24.47
CA THR A 8 -30.06 16.22 25.06
C THR A 8 -30.23 17.50 24.24
N VAL A 9 -31.33 18.22 24.48
CA VAL A 9 -31.54 19.55 23.89
C VAL A 9 -30.42 20.52 24.27
N ARG A 10 -29.84 20.38 25.47
CA ARG A 10 -28.70 21.19 25.93
C ARG A 10 -27.47 20.95 25.05
N ASP A 11 -27.13 19.70 24.77
CA ASP A 11 -25.97 19.35 23.93
C ASP A 11 -26.12 19.90 22.50
N LEU A 12 -27.33 19.85 21.94
CA LEU A 12 -27.66 20.43 20.65
C LEU A 12 -27.51 21.97 20.66
N ALA A 13 -27.98 22.62 21.73
CA ALA A 13 -27.88 24.06 21.88
C ALA A 13 -26.42 24.52 22.01
N GLU A 14 -25.63 23.87 22.87
CA GLU A 14 -24.20 24.16 23.10
C GLU A 14 -23.35 23.93 21.84
N SER A 15 -23.75 22.98 20.99
CA SER A 15 -23.09 22.69 19.71
C SER A 15 -23.53 23.63 18.57
N GLY A 16 -24.47 24.55 18.82
CA GLY A 16 -24.92 25.56 17.86
C GLY A 16 -25.93 25.06 16.83
N VAL A 17 -26.59 23.92 17.06
CA VAL A 17 -27.53 23.28 16.12
C VAL A 17 -28.75 24.15 15.79
N HIS A 18 -29.13 25.02 16.71
CA HIS A 18 -30.34 25.84 16.59
C HIS A 18 -30.17 27.07 15.70
N PHE A 19 -28.95 27.44 15.32
CA PHE A 19 -28.72 28.60 14.48
C PHE A 19 -28.94 28.25 13.01
N GLY A 20 -30.04 28.73 12.43
CA GLY A 20 -30.30 28.60 11.01
C GLY A 20 -29.74 29.76 10.19
N HIS A 21 -30.10 29.80 8.92
CA HIS A 21 -29.75 30.86 7.98
C HIS A 21 -30.51 32.17 8.21
N LYS A 22 -30.05 33.22 7.52
CA LYS A 22 -30.69 34.56 7.48
C LYS A 22 -32.14 34.45 7.02
N ILE A 23 -33.02 35.30 7.56
CA ILE A 23 -34.46 35.33 7.22
C ILE A 23 -34.75 35.55 5.72
N SER A 24 -33.80 36.13 4.97
CA SER A 24 -33.93 36.32 3.53
C SER A 24 -33.58 35.07 2.71
N ARG A 25 -32.99 34.05 3.33
CA ARG A 25 -32.52 32.82 2.69
C ARG A 25 -33.08 31.63 3.46
N TRP A 26 -34.35 31.33 3.20
CA TRP A 26 -35.06 30.21 3.82
C TRP A 26 -36.00 29.55 2.80
N ASN A 27 -36.41 28.32 3.09
CA ASN A 27 -37.41 27.58 2.35
C ASN A 27 -38.69 27.53 3.18
N ALA A 28 -39.82 27.93 2.59
CA ALA A 28 -41.12 27.96 3.29
C ALA A 28 -41.53 26.59 3.87
N LYS A 29 -41.09 25.49 3.26
CA LYS A 29 -41.34 24.13 3.76
C LYS A 29 -40.64 23.84 5.10
N MET A 30 -39.61 24.62 5.45
CA MET A 30 -38.94 24.51 6.75
C MET A 30 -39.69 25.24 7.88
N ALA A 31 -40.77 25.98 7.58
CA ALA A 31 -41.58 26.67 8.59
C ALA A 31 -41.98 25.81 9.81
N PRO A 32 -42.38 24.53 9.64
CA PRO A 32 -42.71 23.68 10.78
C PRO A 32 -41.54 23.42 11.73
N TYR A 33 -40.29 23.59 11.29
CA TYR A 33 -39.10 23.31 12.11
C TYR A 33 -38.45 24.56 12.69
N ILE A 34 -39.01 25.75 12.41
CA ILE A 34 -38.50 27.03 12.89
C ILE A 34 -39.25 27.44 14.17
N TYR A 35 -38.51 27.70 15.24
CA TYR A 35 -39.03 28.23 16.50
C TYR A 35 -39.32 29.73 16.42
N GLY A 36 -38.44 30.48 15.76
CA GLY A 36 -38.55 31.94 15.68
C GLY A 36 -37.37 32.57 14.93
N VAL A 37 -37.13 33.86 15.20
CA VAL A 37 -36.05 34.65 14.60
C VAL A 37 -35.24 35.33 15.69
N HIS A 38 -33.92 35.26 15.58
CA HIS A 38 -33.01 36.07 16.38
C HIS A 38 -33.01 37.50 15.82
N GLN A 39 -33.57 38.44 16.57
CA GLN A 39 -33.85 39.80 16.07
C GLN A 39 -32.59 40.58 15.69
N GLU A 40 -31.52 40.50 16.48
CA GLU A 40 -30.28 41.26 16.22
C GLU A 40 -29.51 40.72 15.00
N ASN A 41 -29.27 39.41 14.96
CA ASN A 41 -28.53 38.75 13.89
C ASN A 41 -29.38 38.47 12.63
N ARG A 42 -30.70 38.66 12.70
CA ARG A 42 -31.69 38.37 11.65
C ARG A 42 -31.56 36.97 11.02
N ILE A 43 -31.37 35.96 11.87
CA ILE A 43 -31.31 34.55 11.50
C ILE A 43 -32.50 33.78 12.09
N HIS A 44 -32.93 32.71 11.42
CA HIS A 44 -33.91 31.80 11.98
C HIS A 44 -33.33 30.97 13.12
N ILE A 45 -34.17 30.65 14.10
CA ILE A 45 -33.87 29.71 15.17
C ILE A 45 -34.64 28.42 14.91
N ILE A 46 -33.92 27.31 14.78
CA ILE A 46 -34.47 25.97 14.56
C ILE A 46 -34.99 25.42 15.91
N ASP A 47 -36.17 24.79 15.89
CA ASP A 47 -36.81 24.21 17.07
C ASP A 47 -36.15 22.88 17.46
N LEU A 48 -35.23 22.94 18.43
CA LEU A 48 -34.52 21.77 18.93
C LEU A 48 -35.42 20.70 19.55
N ARG A 49 -36.64 21.06 19.97
CA ARG A 49 -37.64 20.09 20.49
C ARG A 49 -38.14 19.18 19.37
N LYS A 50 -38.08 19.63 18.12
CA LYS A 50 -38.35 18.83 16.92
C LYS A 50 -37.10 18.15 16.39
N THR A 51 -35.95 18.83 16.46
CA THR A 51 -34.66 18.23 16.06
C THR A 51 -34.33 16.96 16.83
N LEU A 52 -34.45 16.98 18.16
CA LEU A 52 -34.03 15.86 19.00
C LEU A 52 -34.73 14.52 18.67
N PRO A 53 -36.07 14.43 18.62
CA PRO A 53 -36.72 13.16 18.28
C PRO A 53 -36.42 12.70 16.85
N LEU A 54 -36.32 13.63 15.89
CA LEU A 54 -35.98 13.30 14.50
C LEU A 54 -34.54 12.79 14.36
N LEU A 55 -33.61 13.40 15.09
CA LEU A 55 -32.22 12.93 15.21
C LEU A 55 -32.17 11.51 15.77
N GLN A 56 -32.93 11.20 16.82
CA GLN A 56 -32.98 9.84 17.39
C GLN A 56 -33.48 8.80 16.38
N VAL A 57 -34.51 9.13 15.60
CA VAL A 57 -35.04 8.26 14.53
C VAL A 57 -33.98 8.04 13.46
N ALA A 58 -33.28 9.09 13.03
CA ALA A 58 -32.20 8.99 12.06
C ALA A 58 -31.02 8.14 12.56
N MET A 59 -30.58 8.33 13.81
CA MET A 59 -29.52 7.54 14.43
C MET A 59 -29.92 6.06 14.53
N LYS A 60 -31.19 5.78 14.82
CA LYS A 60 -31.74 4.42 14.83
C LYS A 60 -31.69 3.78 13.43
N ALA A 61 -32.02 4.52 12.38
CA ALA A 61 -31.94 4.02 11.00
C ALA A 61 -30.49 3.63 10.62
N LEU A 62 -29.50 4.46 10.97
CA LEU A 62 -28.09 4.14 10.75
C LEU A 62 -27.64 2.90 11.55
N TYR A 63 -28.04 2.81 12.81
CA TYR A 63 -27.80 1.63 13.66
C TYR A 63 -28.39 0.37 13.02
N ASP A 64 -29.63 0.42 12.52
CA ASP A 64 -30.32 -0.76 12.01
C ASP A 64 -29.66 -1.28 10.73
N VAL A 65 -29.28 -0.38 9.81
CA VAL A 65 -28.50 -0.72 8.60
C VAL A 65 -27.15 -1.33 8.97
N ALA A 66 -26.42 -0.70 9.91
CA ALA A 66 -25.13 -1.20 10.37
C ALA A 66 -25.24 -2.58 11.04
N SER A 67 -26.30 -2.83 11.81
CA SER A 67 -26.52 -4.11 12.49
C SER A 67 -26.79 -5.28 11.53
N GLN A 68 -27.19 -4.97 10.29
CA GLN A 68 -27.41 -5.92 9.21
C GLN A 68 -26.19 -6.06 8.28
N GLY A 69 -25.09 -5.37 8.58
CA GLY A 69 -23.89 -5.37 7.74
C GLY A 69 -24.00 -4.49 6.49
N GLY A 70 -24.97 -3.57 6.46
CA GLY A 70 -25.15 -2.64 5.35
C GLY A 70 -24.06 -1.59 5.24
N ARG A 71 -23.90 -1.04 4.03
CA ARG A 71 -22.95 0.00 3.67
C ARG A 71 -23.56 1.37 3.88
N ILE A 72 -22.84 2.22 4.60
CA ILE A 72 -23.25 3.58 4.92
C ILE A 72 -22.26 4.53 4.25
N LEU A 73 -22.77 5.49 3.49
CA LEU A 73 -21.95 6.49 2.81
C LEU A 73 -22.17 7.87 3.43
N PHE A 74 -21.11 8.42 4.03
CA PHE A 74 -21.09 9.77 4.56
C PHE A 74 -20.81 10.76 3.43
N VAL A 75 -21.61 11.81 3.32
CA VAL A 75 -21.48 12.81 2.27
C VAL A 75 -21.48 14.21 2.87
N GLY A 76 -20.44 14.98 2.57
CA GLY A 76 -20.37 16.38 2.95
C GLY A 76 -19.20 17.07 2.29
N THR A 77 -19.48 17.86 1.25
CA THR A 77 -18.47 18.55 0.43
C THR A 77 -18.34 20.04 0.75
N LYS A 78 -18.88 20.45 1.90
CA LYS A 78 -18.60 21.75 2.49
C LYS A 78 -17.22 21.72 3.15
N PHE A 79 -16.46 22.80 3.01
CA PHE A 79 -15.11 22.91 3.59
C PHE A 79 -15.08 22.58 5.08
N GLN A 80 -16.09 23.03 5.83
CA GLN A 80 -16.23 22.79 7.27
C GLN A 80 -16.39 21.30 7.60
N ALA A 81 -16.88 20.47 6.68
CA ALA A 81 -17.17 19.06 6.87
C ALA A 81 -16.08 18.12 6.34
N PHE A 82 -15.14 18.60 5.51
CA PHE A 82 -14.15 17.78 4.79
C PHE A 82 -13.46 16.73 5.66
N ASP A 83 -12.75 17.17 6.70
CA ASP A 83 -11.93 16.28 7.54
C ASP A 83 -12.79 15.47 8.52
N ILE A 84 -13.92 16.02 8.95
CA ILE A 84 -14.81 15.38 9.92
C ILE A 84 -15.48 14.18 9.27
N ILE A 85 -16.03 14.35 8.07
CA ILE A 85 -16.71 13.29 7.32
C ILE A 85 -15.74 12.14 7.05
N ALA A 86 -14.52 12.44 6.59
CA ALA A 86 -13.53 11.42 6.32
C ALA A 86 -13.10 10.69 7.61
N SER A 87 -12.74 11.44 8.66
CA SER A 87 -12.22 10.84 9.91
C SER A 87 -13.26 9.97 10.62
N GLU A 88 -14.52 10.41 10.68
CA GLU A 88 -15.60 9.69 11.35
C GLU A 88 -16.08 8.46 10.55
N ALA A 89 -16.16 8.54 9.23
CA ALA A 89 -16.44 7.39 8.38
C ALA A 89 -15.36 6.31 8.52
N ILE A 90 -14.07 6.70 8.48
CA ILE A 90 -12.93 5.79 8.67
C ILE A 90 -13.00 5.15 10.07
N ARG A 91 -13.33 5.92 11.11
CA ARG A 91 -13.41 5.45 12.49
C ARG A 91 -14.44 4.32 12.70
N CYS A 92 -15.54 4.32 11.94
CA CYS A 92 -16.52 3.23 11.95
C CYS A 92 -16.39 2.23 10.80
N GLY A 93 -15.33 2.34 9.98
CA GLY A 93 -15.08 1.45 8.84
C GLY A 93 -16.09 1.59 7.70
N GLN A 94 -16.69 2.76 7.55
CA GLN A 94 -17.66 3.09 6.51
C GLN A 94 -17.07 4.05 5.46
N TYR A 95 -17.84 4.36 4.43
CA TYR A 95 -17.36 5.06 3.24
C TYR A 95 -17.69 6.54 3.27
N TYR A 96 -16.97 7.34 2.47
CA TYR A 96 -17.21 8.79 2.44
C TYR A 96 -16.97 9.45 1.08
N VAL A 97 -17.67 10.57 0.86
CA VAL A 97 -17.38 11.57 -0.18
C VAL A 97 -17.32 12.94 0.48
N ASN A 98 -16.13 13.50 0.57
CA ASN A 98 -15.89 14.73 1.32
C ASN A 98 -15.41 15.92 0.47
N HIS A 99 -14.99 15.77 -0.79
CA HIS A 99 -14.56 16.93 -1.60
C HIS A 99 -15.53 17.34 -2.70
N ARG A 100 -16.05 16.39 -3.47
CA ARG A 100 -16.94 16.68 -4.59
C ARG A 100 -17.77 15.47 -4.98
N TRP A 101 -19.08 15.66 -5.09
CA TRP A 101 -19.95 14.70 -5.75
C TRP A 101 -19.84 14.81 -7.27
N LEU A 102 -19.57 13.70 -7.95
CA LEU A 102 -19.62 13.59 -9.41
C LEU A 102 -21.01 13.09 -9.81
N GLY A 103 -21.66 13.77 -10.77
CA GLY A 103 -22.94 13.29 -11.29
C GLY A 103 -22.79 11.90 -11.90
N GLY A 104 -23.69 11.00 -11.54
CA GLY A 104 -23.62 9.58 -11.90
C GLY A 104 -22.92 8.70 -10.86
N MET A 105 -22.52 9.25 -9.70
CA MET A 105 -21.79 8.51 -8.66
C MET A 105 -22.52 7.25 -8.19
N LEU A 106 -23.85 7.28 -8.11
CA LEU A 106 -24.65 6.12 -7.74
C LEU A 106 -25.38 5.54 -8.95
N THR A 107 -25.94 6.41 -9.78
CA THR A 107 -26.79 6.01 -10.91
C THR A 107 -26.01 5.42 -12.09
N ASN A 108 -24.69 5.59 -12.12
CA ASN A 108 -23.79 4.99 -13.09
C ASN A 108 -22.57 4.33 -12.41
N TRP A 109 -22.85 3.42 -11.48
CA TRP A 109 -21.82 2.72 -10.70
C TRP A 109 -20.77 2.00 -11.56
N GLY A 110 -21.15 1.47 -12.73
CA GLY A 110 -20.21 0.81 -13.64
C GLY A 110 -19.10 1.74 -14.15
N THR A 111 -19.43 2.98 -14.50
CA THR A 111 -18.45 4.00 -14.90
C THR A 111 -17.64 4.50 -13.72
N VAL A 112 -18.25 4.65 -12.55
CA VAL A 112 -17.56 5.04 -11.31
C VAL A 112 -16.55 3.98 -10.91
N SER A 113 -16.95 2.71 -10.94
CA SER A 113 -16.07 1.55 -10.71
C SER A 113 -14.91 1.52 -11.72
N SER A 114 -15.18 1.83 -12.98
CA SER A 114 -14.13 1.94 -14.01
C SER A 114 -13.18 3.11 -13.72
N SER A 115 -13.70 4.24 -13.23
CA SER A 115 -12.89 5.40 -12.85
C SER A 115 -12.04 5.13 -11.61
N ILE A 116 -12.53 4.33 -10.67
CA ILE A 116 -11.76 3.81 -9.52
C ILE A 116 -10.64 2.89 -10.03
N LYS A 117 -10.93 2.00 -11.00
CA LYS A 117 -9.88 1.19 -11.65
C LYS A 117 -8.86 2.07 -12.35
N THR A 118 -9.27 3.13 -13.04
CA THR A 118 -8.35 4.10 -13.65
C THR A 118 -7.52 4.85 -12.61
N LEU A 119 -8.11 5.21 -11.46
CA LEU A 119 -7.36 5.78 -10.34
C LEU A 119 -6.25 4.83 -9.89
N MET A 120 -6.58 3.55 -9.69
CA MET A 120 -5.61 2.50 -9.35
C MET A 120 -4.55 2.30 -10.46
N GLN A 121 -4.92 2.45 -11.74
CA GLN A 121 -3.98 2.39 -12.87
C GLN A 121 -3.04 3.60 -12.89
N TYR A 122 -3.53 4.81 -12.62
CA TYR A 122 -2.67 5.98 -12.53
C TYR A 122 -1.71 5.88 -11.36
N GLU A 123 -2.20 5.41 -10.21
CA GLU A 123 -1.34 5.05 -9.07
C GLU A 123 -0.26 4.07 -9.51
N LYS A 124 -0.62 3.00 -10.24
CA LYS A 124 0.36 2.04 -10.79
C LYS A 124 1.38 2.69 -11.73
N ILE A 125 0.96 3.56 -12.66
CA ILE A 125 1.86 4.19 -13.64
C ILE A 125 2.82 5.20 -12.97
N LEU A 126 2.34 5.97 -11.99
CA LEU A 126 3.16 6.97 -11.29
C LEU A 126 4.29 6.37 -10.46
N ASN A 127 4.10 5.11 -10.15
CA ASN A 127 4.89 4.28 -9.29
C ASN A 127 5.78 3.29 -10.07
N ASP A 128 5.60 3.25 -11.39
CA ASP A 128 6.43 2.50 -12.31
C ASP A 128 7.73 3.29 -12.58
N GLU A 129 8.82 2.91 -11.91
CA GLU A 129 10.13 3.57 -12.05
C GLU A 129 10.79 3.30 -13.42
N ASP A 130 10.35 2.28 -14.15
CA ASP A 130 10.79 1.96 -15.52
C ASP A 130 9.88 2.58 -16.59
N SER A 131 8.95 3.45 -16.18
CA SER A 131 8.02 4.11 -17.08
C SER A 131 8.76 4.87 -18.18
N ILE A 132 8.57 4.43 -19.43
CA ILE A 132 9.03 5.11 -20.65
C ILE A 132 8.41 6.51 -20.87
N LEU A 133 7.49 6.92 -19.99
CA LEU A 133 6.84 8.23 -20.03
C LEU A 133 7.77 9.34 -19.56
N THR A 134 7.67 10.49 -20.22
CA THR A 134 8.44 11.68 -19.84
C THR A 134 7.97 12.24 -18.49
N LYS A 135 8.85 13.00 -17.80
CA LYS A 135 8.49 13.73 -16.55
C LYS A 135 7.22 14.58 -16.70
N LYS A 136 6.98 15.14 -17.89
CA LYS A 136 5.77 15.93 -18.18
C LYS A 136 4.51 15.05 -18.23
N GLU A 137 4.60 13.86 -18.80
CA GLU A 137 3.50 12.90 -18.85
C GLU A 137 3.19 12.33 -17.48
N LEU A 138 4.21 11.93 -16.71
CA LEU A 138 4.05 11.52 -15.30
C LEU A 138 3.41 12.64 -14.47
N GLY A 139 3.88 13.88 -14.60
CA GLY A 139 3.26 15.03 -13.94
C GLY A 139 1.80 15.28 -14.35
N ASN A 140 1.40 14.93 -15.58
CA ASN A 140 0.00 14.99 -16.01
C ASN A 140 -0.84 13.87 -15.40
N ILE A 141 -0.28 12.67 -15.29
CA ILE A 141 -0.93 11.52 -14.64
C ILE A 141 -1.11 11.80 -13.15
N GLU A 142 -0.12 12.37 -12.46
CA GLU A 142 -0.19 12.75 -11.05
C GLU A 142 -1.35 13.71 -10.80
N LYS A 143 -1.48 14.75 -11.63
CA LYS A 143 -2.61 15.69 -11.54
C LYS A 143 -3.97 15.00 -11.77
N LYS A 144 -4.04 14.03 -12.69
CA LYS A 144 -5.27 13.25 -12.93
C LYS A 144 -5.58 12.34 -11.75
N LYS A 145 -4.58 11.66 -11.18
CA LYS A 145 -4.66 10.84 -9.97
C LYS A 145 -5.22 11.66 -8.82
N GLN A 146 -4.56 12.76 -8.46
CA GLN A 146 -4.97 13.63 -7.35
C GLN A 146 -6.42 14.13 -7.50
N LYS A 147 -6.83 14.43 -8.73
CA LYS A 147 -8.21 14.86 -9.02
C LYS A 147 -9.22 13.73 -8.83
N LEU A 148 -8.90 12.52 -9.28
CA LEU A 148 -9.75 11.34 -9.09
C LEU A 148 -9.81 10.91 -7.63
N ASP A 149 -8.66 10.87 -6.95
CA ASP A 149 -8.53 10.46 -5.56
C ASP A 149 -9.34 11.35 -4.61
N LYS A 150 -9.29 12.67 -4.82
CA LYS A 150 -10.15 13.61 -4.08
C LYS A 150 -11.65 13.30 -4.23
N ALA A 151 -12.08 12.82 -5.40
CA ALA A 151 -13.49 12.55 -5.66
C ALA A 151 -13.91 11.12 -5.29
N LEU A 152 -13.03 10.13 -5.41
CA LEU A 152 -13.36 8.71 -5.39
C LEU A 152 -12.62 7.91 -4.30
N GLY A 153 -11.58 8.47 -3.68
CA GLY A 153 -10.73 7.76 -2.72
C GLY A 153 -11.50 7.19 -1.52
N GLY A 154 -12.48 7.94 -1.00
CA GLY A 154 -13.32 7.50 0.13
C GLY A 154 -14.36 6.42 -0.20
N ILE A 155 -14.54 6.08 -1.48
CA ILE A 155 -15.46 5.02 -1.96
C ILE A 155 -14.74 3.90 -2.72
N ARG A 156 -13.40 3.93 -2.80
CA ARG A 156 -12.62 2.98 -3.61
C ARG A 156 -12.82 1.52 -3.19
N GLU A 157 -13.03 1.27 -1.89
CA GLU A 157 -13.24 -0.05 -1.31
C GLU A 157 -14.73 -0.41 -1.11
N MET A 158 -15.66 0.38 -1.68
CA MET A 158 -17.10 0.18 -1.41
C MET A 158 -17.69 -1.03 -2.16
N GLY A 159 -17.17 -1.32 -3.35
CA GLY A 159 -17.53 -2.46 -4.19
C GLY A 159 -18.92 -2.38 -4.85
N ALA A 160 -19.93 -1.89 -4.14
CA ALA A 160 -21.30 -1.70 -4.61
C ALA A 160 -21.88 -0.38 -4.06
N ILE A 161 -23.05 0.02 -4.55
CA ILE A 161 -23.77 1.19 -4.04
C ILE A 161 -24.13 1.04 -2.54
N PRO A 162 -24.26 2.15 -1.78
CA PRO A 162 -24.57 2.10 -0.35
C PRO A 162 -26.04 1.77 -0.10
N ASP A 163 -26.32 1.25 1.09
CA ASP A 163 -27.66 0.91 1.57
C ASP A 163 -28.35 2.12 2.22
N ILE A 164 -27.60 3.13 2.65
CA ILE A 164 -28.11 4.40 3.19
C ILE A 164 -27.08 5.52 3.04
N LEU A 165 -27.55 6.75 2.82
CA LEU A 165 -26.70 7.95 2.85
C LEU A 165 -26.86 8.73 4.16
N PHE A 166 -25.75 9.27 4.66
CA PHE A 166 -25.72 10.28 5.71
C PHE A 166 -25.15 11.58 5.14
N ILE A 167 -25.98 12.61 4.97
CA ILE A 167 -25.64 13.83 4.24
C ILE A 167 -25.62 15.06 5.15
N ILE A 168 -24.53 15.82 5.08
CA ILE A 168 -24.42 17.18 5.63
C ILE A 168 -24.63 18.18 4.49
N ASP A 169 -25.65 19.05 4.61
CA ASP A 169 -26.04 20.08 3.63
C ASP A 169 -26.58 19.51 2.31
N THR A 170 -27.91 19.34 2.25
CA THR A 170 -28.61 18.85 1.05
C THR A 170 -28.65 19.86 -0.09
N ASN A 171 -28.51 21.16 0.19
CA ASN A 171 -28.45 22.17 -0.86
C ASN A 171 -27.13 22.02 -1.63
N LYS A 172 -26.04 21.78 -0.90
CA LYS A 172 -24.74 21.52 -1.53
C LYS A 172 -24.73 20.19 -2.24
N GLU A 173 -25.30 19.14 -1.62
CA GLU A 173 -25.31 17.78 -2.14
C GLU A 173 -26.60 17.38 -2.86
N HIS A 174 -27.26 18.34 -3.51
CA HIS A 174 -28.54 18.13 -4.20
C HIS A 174 -28.47 17.05 -5.31
N ILE A 175 -27.30 16.85 -5.93
CA ILE A 175 -27.11 15.77 -6.92
C ILE A 175 -27.15 14.40 -6.24
N ALA A 176 -26.47 14.26 -5.09
CA ALA A 176 -26.48 13.03 -4.30
C ALA A 176 -27.92 12.66 -3.88
N VAL A 177 -28.68 13.65 -3.42
CA VAL A 177 -30.10 13.49 -3.05
C VAL A 177 -30.93 12.98 -4.23
N LYS A 178 -30.81 13.62 -5.40
CA LYS A 178 -31.54 13.22 -6.62
C LYS A 178 -31.20 11.80 -7.07
N GLU A 179 -29.92 11.43 -7.04
CA GLU A 179 -29.47 10.10 -7.43
C GLU A 179 -29.96 9.02 -6.46
N ALA A 180 -29.82 9.26 -5.16
CA ALA A 180 -30.30 8.35 -4.12
C ALA A 180 -31.81 8.14 -4.21
N LYS A 181 -32.59 9.21 -4.40
CA LYS A 181 -34.04 9.14 -4.64
C LYS A 181 -34.37 8.27 -5.85
N LYS A 182 -33.68 8.46 -6.98
CA LYS A 182 -33.91 7.68 -8.20
C LYS A 182 -33.68 6.18 -7.98
N LEU A 183 -32.68 5.84 -7.17
CA LEU A 183 -32.33 4.46 -6.81
C LEU A 183 -33.08 3.94 -5.58
N ARG A 184 -33.95 4.76 -4.97
CA ARG A 184 -34.67 4.46 -3.72
C ARG A 184 -33.75 4.11 -2.55
N ILE A 185 -32.57 4.71 -2.50
CA ILE A 185 -31.66 4.60 -1.36
C ILE A 185 -32.15 5.58 -0.29
N PRO A 186 -32.38 5.13 0.95
CA PRO A 186 -32.81 6.00 2.04
C PRO A 186 -31.74 7.05 2.37
N ILE A 187 -32.20 8.23 2.78
CA ILE A 187 -31.34 9.38 3.08
C ILE A 187 -31.60 9.86 4.51
N VAL A 188 -30.54 9.87 5.32
CA VAL A 188 -30.46 10.65 6.55
C VAL A 188 -29.75 11.96 6.22
N ALA A 189 -30.37 13.10 6.49
CA ALA A 189 -29.74 14.38 6.18
C ALA A 189 -30.02 15.49 7.21
N ILE A 190 -29.00 16.32 7.41
CA ILE A 190 -29.13 17.58 8.17
C ILE A 190 -29.70 18.65 7.25
N LEU A 191 -30.79 19.29 7.69
CA LEU A 191 -31.51 20.32 6.95
C LEU A 191 -31.50 21.64 7.73
N ASP A 192 -30.83 22.64 7.20
CA ASP A 192 -31.00 24.01 7.66
C ASP A 192 -32.30 24.59 7.08
N THR A 193 -32.70 25.74 7.59
CA THR A 193 -33.87 26.54 7.22
C THR A 193 -33.97 26.88 5.73
N ASN A 194 -32.90 26.80 4.95
CA ASN A 194 -32.91 27.00 3.49
C ASN A 194 -33.03 25.70 2.66
N SER A 195 -33.12 24.54 3.31
CA SER A 195 -33.19 23.24 2.65
C SER A 195 -34.61 22.83 2.27
N ASP A 196 -34.73 21.89 1.33
CA ASP A 196 -36.03 21.28 0.96
C ASP A 196 -36.16 19.90 1.63
N PRO A 197 -37.19 19.65 2.45
CA PRO A 197 -37.34 18.39 3.17
C PRO A 197 -37.96 17.24 2.36
N ASP A 198 -38.56 17.48 1.19
CA ASP A 198 -39.45 16.50 0.54
C ASP A 198 -38.77 15.17 0.17
N ASP A 199 -37.49 15.21 -0.18
CA ASP A 199 -36.77 14.07 -0.75
C ASP A 199 -35.94 13.30 0.29
N ILE A 200 -36.14 13.58 1.58
CA ILE A 200 -35.31 13.06 2.68
C ILE A 200 -36.10 12.07 3.52
N THR A 201 -35.59 10.84 3.63
CA THR A 201 -36.23 9.76 4.39
C THR A 201 -36.22 10.00 5.89
N HIS A 202 -35.09 10.47 6.41
CA HIS A 202 -34.87 10.77 7.83
C HIS A 202 -34.23 12.15 7.95
N LEU A 203 -35.09 13.18 7.92
CA LEU A 203 -34.64 14.57 8.01
C LEU A 203 -34.31 14.96 9.46
N ILE A 204 -33.25 15.75 9.63
CA ILE A 204 -32.82 16.29 10.92
C ILE A 204 -32.73 17.82 10.77
N PRO A 205 -33.67 18.60 11.30
CA PRO A 205 -33.59 20.05 11.24
C PRO A 205 -32.42 20.54 12.09
N GLY A 206 -31.47 21.26 11.53
CA GLY A 206 -30.31 21.73 12.27
C GLY A 206 -29.31 22.50 11.43
N ASN A 207 -28.45 23.26 12.10
CA ASN A 207 -27.34 23.99 11.50
C ASN A 207 -26.37 23.01 10.84
N ASP A 208 -26.12 23.20 9.54
CA ASP A 208 -25.17 22.40 8.75
C ASP A 208 -23.88 23.17 8.38
N ASP A 209 -23.72 24.41 8.85
CA ASP A 209 -22.58 25.29 8.59
C ASP A 209 -21.56 25.33 9.75
N SER A 210 -22.04 25.17 10.98
CA SER A 210 -21.19 25.19 12.18
C SER A 210 -20.37 23.91 12.28
N ARG A 211 -19.04 24.06 12.35
CA ARG A 211 -18.12 22.94 12.55
C ARG A 211 -18.49 22.11 13.80
N LYS A 212 -18.83 22.77 14.91
CA LYS A 212 -19.25 22.09 16.16
C LYS A 212 -20.51 21.25 15.98
N SER A 213 -21.48 21.77 15.22
CA SER A 213 -22.72 21.03 14.94
C SER A 213 -22.44 19.82 14.05
N ILE A 214 -21.63 20.00 12.99
CA ILE A 214 -21.21 18.91 12.09
C ILE A 214 -20.47 17.82 12.85
N GLU A 215 -19.52 18.18 13.72
CA GLU A 215 -18.79 17.24 14.59
C GLU A 215 -19.75 16.45 15.47
N LEU A 216 -20.74 17.10 16.09
CA LEU A 216 -21.74 16.42 16.91
C LEU A 216 -22.54 15.39 16.11
N TYR A 217 -23.09 15.77 14.95
CA TYR A 217 -23.89 14.81 14.16
C TYR A 217 -23.06 13.63 13.67
N CYS A 218 -21.84 13.88 13.17
CA CYS A 218 -20.98 12.83 12.67
C CYS A 218 -20.57 11.89 13.79
N LYS A 219 -20.24 12.41 14.98
CA LYS A 219 -19.94 11.58 16.16
C LYS A 219 -21.13 10.71 16.57
N LEU A 220 -22.33 11.28 16.64
CA LEU A 220 -23.54 10.53 16.98
C LEU A 220 -23.84 9.44 15.93
N ALA A 221 -23.64 9.74 14.64
CA ALA A 221 -23.79 8.79 13.55
C ALA A 221 -22.79 7.64 13.71
N THR A 222 -21.50 7.93 13.86
CA THR A 222 -20.43 6.94 14.10
C THR A 222 -20.75 6.06 15.30
N ASP A 223 -21.09 6.66 16.44
CA ASP A 223 -21.35 5.92 17.69
C ASP A 223 -22.59 5.01 17.54
N SER A 224 -23.62 5.45 16.81
CA SER A 224 -24.81 4.64 16.49
C SER A 224 -24.50 3.48 15.55
N ILE A 225 -23.66 3.71 14.55
CA ILE A 225 -23.20 2.70 13.59
C ILE A 225 -22.38 1.64 14.32
N LEU A 226 -21.44 2.05 15.17
CA LEU A 226 -20.62 1.16 15.99
C LEU A 226 -21.49 0.30 16.92
N ALA A 227 -22.47 0.89 17.59
CA ALA A 227 -23.42 0.15 18.42
C ALA A 227 -24.25 -0.86 17.59
N GLY A 228 -24.59 -0.52 16.34
CA GLY A 228 -25.26 -1.43 15.41
C GLY A 228 -24.39 -2.63 15.06
N ILE A 229 -23.13 -2.37 14.70
CA ILE A 229 -22.12 -3.40 14.41
C ILE A 229 -21.91 -4.30 15.63
N GLU A 230 -21.84 -3.73 16.84
CA GLU A 230 -21.73 -4.45 18.11
C GLU A 230 -22.96 -5.32 18.39
N SER A 231 -24.16 -4.82 18.11
CA SER A 231 -25.37 -5.63 18.26
C SER A 231 -25.45 -6.78 17.26
N SER A 232 -24.89 -6.63 16.06
CA SER A 232 -24.78 -7.70 15.08
C SER A 232 -23.95 -8.86 15.66
N LEU A 233 -22.83 -8.53 16.31
CA LEU A 233 -21.94 -9.46 17.02
C LEU A 233 -22.60 -10.13 18.24
N ALA A 234 -23.40 -9.39 19.00
CA ALA A 234 -24.08 -9.96 20.15
C ALA A 234 -25.19 -10.96 19.75
N ARG A 235 -25.84 -10.75 18.60
CA ARG A 235 -26.91 -11.65 18.10
C ARG A 235 -26.38 -12.95 17.53
N SER A 236 -25.12 -13.02 17.12
CA SER A 236 -24.47 -14.28 16.73
C SER A 236 -24.16 -15.20 17.92
N GLY A 237 -24.56 -14.82 19.15
CA GLY A 237 -24.46 -15.66 20.36
C GLY A 237 -23.13 -15.53 21.11
N VAL A 238 -22.26 -14.65 20.62
CA VAL A 238 -20.88 -14.52 21.10
C VAL A 238 -20.82 -13.42 22.16
N LYS A 239 -20.82 -13.79 23.45
CA LYS A 239 -20.49 -12.85 24.53
C LYS A 239 -19.00 -12.59 24.51
N ILE A 240 -18.59 -11.58 23.75
CA ILE A 240 -17.22 -11.11 23.71
C ILE A 240 -17.13 -9.91 24.66
N ASP A 241 -16.44 -10.07 25.78
CA ASP A 241 -16.07 -8.93 26.62
C ASP A 241 -14.96 -8.13 25.92
N ASN A 242 -15.00 -6.80 25.98
CA ASN A 242 -14.00 -5.90 25.37
C ASN A 242 -13.76 -6.14 23.86
N ILE A 243 -14.83 -6.30 23.06
CA ILE A 243 -14.79 -6.48 21.59
C ILE A 243 -13.80 -5.53 20.91
N LYS A 244 -13.83 -4.24 21.27
CA LYS A 244 -13.00 -3.22 20.64
C LYS A 244 -11.51 -3.47 20.89
N ASP A 245 -11.15 -3.85 22.10
CA ASP A 245 -9.76 -4.12 22.48
C ASP A 245 -9.31 -5.47 21.94
N ASN A 246 -10.18 -6.49 21.94
CA ASN A 246 -9.89 -7.80 21.35
C ASN A 246 -9.71 -7.72 19.83
N ILE A 247 -10.57 -6.98 19.14
CA ILE A 247 -10.41 -6.74 17.69
C ILE A 247 -9.14 -5.94 17.43
N ARG A 248 -8.82 -4.94 18.26
CA ARG A 248 -7.57 -4.20 18.15
C ARG A 248 -6.36 -5.13 18.36
N GLU A 249 -6.37 -5.96 19.40
CA GLU A 249 -5.31 -6.94 19.67
C GLU A 249 -5.14 -7.93 18.51
N LEU A 250 -6.24 -8.48 17.98
CA LEU A 250 -6.20 -9.37 16.83
C LEU A 250 -5.63 -8.66 15.59
N ARG A 251 -5.98 -7.40 15.35
CA ARG A 251 -5.42 -6.60 14.25
C ARG A 251 -3.95 -6.28 14.47
N ASP A 252 -3.54 -5.98 15.68
CA ASP A 252 -2.14 -5.70 16.01
C ASP A 252 -1.29 -6.95 15.86
N ARG A 253 -1.82 -8.13 16.22
CA ARG A 253 -1.12 -9.42 16.13
C ARG A 253 -1.12 -10.05 14.73
N THR A 254 -2.19 -9.87 13.96
CA THR A 254 -2.35 -10.54 12.66
C THR A 254 -2.24 -9.59 11.47
N GLY A 255 -2.46 -8.29 11.68
CA GLY A 255 -2.49 -7.27 10.63
C GLY A 255 -3.70 -7.33 9.70
N LEU A 256 -4.65 -8.26 9.90
CA LEU A 256 -5.79 -8.47 9.01
C LEU A 256 -6.88 -7.41 9.17
N GLY A 257 -7.80 -7.36 8.20
CA GLY A 257 -8.89 -6.40 8.16
C GLY A 257 -9.88 -6.58 9.31
N LEU A 258 -10.55 -5.48 9.70
CA LEU A 258 -11.54 -5.46 10.79
C LEU A 258 -12.60 -6.56 10.64
N SER A 259 -13.11 -6.76 9.41
CA SER A 259 -14.13 -7.76 9.13
C SER A 259 -13.64 -9.19 9.36
N ASP A 260 -12.37 -9.48 9.06
CA ASP A 260 -11.81 -10.82 9.27
C ASP A 260 -11.60 -11.07 10.76
N CYS A 261 -11.00 -10.11 11.47
CA CYS A 261 -10.79 -10.21 12.92
C CYS A 261 -12.11 -10.36 13.66
N LYS A 262 -13.15 -9.62 13.22
CA LYS A 262 -14.51 -9.73 13.73
C LYS A 262 -15.06 -11.15 13.53
N LYS A 263 -15.05 -11.65 12.30
CA LYS A 263 -15.58 -12.98 11.95
C LYS A 263 -14.83 -14.11 12.66
N ALA A 264 -13.51 -14.01 12.76
CA ALA A 264 -12.71 -15.00 13.47
C ALA A 264 -13.01 -15.01 14.97
N LEU A 265 -13.19 -13.83 15.58
CA LEU A 265 -13.57 -13.72 16.99
C LEU A 265 -14.98 -14.26 17.25
N GLU A 266 -15.92 -14.04 16.31
CA GLU A 266 -17.26 -14.64 16.37
C GLU A 266 -17.22 -16.17 16.29
N GLU A 267 -16.54 -16.72 15.27
CA GLU A 267 -16.45 -18.17 15.06
C GLU A 267 -15.65 -18.91 16.15
N CYS A 268 -14.86 -18.17 16.94
CA CYS A 268 -14.03 -18.71 18.00
C CYS A 268 -14.55 -18.40 19.41
N ASP A 269 -15.81 -17.98 19.55
CA ASP A 269 -16.44 -17.72 20.85
C ASP A 269 -15.68 -16.69 21.72
N GLY A 270 -15.01 -15.72 21.11
CA GLY A 270 -14.19 -14.73 21.82
C GLY A 270 -12.80 -15.22 22.24
N ASP A 271 -12.43 -16.48 21.97
CA ASP A 271 -11.11 -17.02 22.28
C ASP A 271 -10.04 -16.43 21.33
N ILE A 272 -9.24 -15.50 21.87
CA ILE A 272 -8.19 -14.81 21.11
C ILE A 272 -7.18 -15.77 20.50
N LYS A 273 -6.80 -16.85 21.19
CA LYS A 273 -5.79 -17.79 20.65
C LYS A 273 -6.35 -18.53 19.45
N LYS A 274 -7.57 -19.07 19.58
CA LYS A 274 -8.26 -19.73 18.45
C LYS A 274 -8.55 -18.75 17.31
N ALA A 275 -8.93 -17.51 17.63
CA ALA A 275 -9.18 -16.48 16.63
C ALA A 275 -7.90 -16.12 15.86
N VAL A 276 -6.73 -16.08 16.52
CA VAL A 276 -5.43 -15.91 15.84
C VAL A 276 -5.15 -17.07 14.88
N ASP A 277 -5.33 -18.32 15.30
CA ASP A 277 -5.12 -19.49 14.44
C ASP A 277 -6.10 -19.53 13.26
N LYS A 278 -7.34 -19.12 13.51
CA LYS A 278 -8.36 -18.96 12.47
C LYS A 278 -7.99 -17.86 11.49
N LEU A 279 -7.52 -16.72 11.99
CA LEU A 279 -7.07 -15.59 11.17
C LEU A 279 -5.86 -15.96 10.32
N ARG A 280 -4.92 -16.75 10.87
CA ARG A 280 -3.84 -17.34 10.08
C ARG A 280 -4.39 -18.15 8.92
N THR A 281 -5.33 -19.06 9.18
CA THR A 281 -5.98 -19.87 8.13
C THR A 281 -6.68 -19.01 7.06
N ILE A 282 -7.39 -17.95 7.48
CA ILE A 282 -8.05 -17.00 6.57
C ILE A 282 -6.99 -16.25 5.74
N GLY A 283 -5.89 -15.83 6.36
CA GLY A 283 -4.76 -15.21 5.69
C GLY A 283 -4.17 -16.12 4.62
N LEU A 284 -3.87 -17.37 4.98
CA LEU A 284 -3.35 -18.37 4.03
C LEU A 284 -4.27 -18.50 2.80
N ALA A 285 -5.57 -18.68 3.01
CA ALA A 285 -6.54 -18.79 1.92
C ALA A 285 -6.65 -17.49 1.06
N LYS A 286 -6.42 -16.32 1.66
CA LYS A 286 -6.39 -15.03 0.94
C LYS A 286 -5.09 -14.80 0.18
N ALA A 287 -3.99 -15.35 0.66
CA ALA A 287 -2.71 -15.35 -0.02
C ALA A 287 -2.73 -16.29 -1.23
N ASP A 288 -3.29 -17.49 -1.06
CA ASP A 288 -3.46 -18.46 -2.16
C ASP A 288 -4.28 -17.89 -3.31
N LYS A 289 -5.36 -17.14 -3.03
CA LYS A 289 -6.14 -16.44 -4.08
C LYS A 289 -5.35 -15.39 -4.86
N LYS A 290 -4.16 -15.02 -4.40
CA LYS A 290 -3.26 -14.05 -5.04
C LYS A 290 -2.01 -14.71 -5.61
N SER A 291 -1.84 -16.04 -5.51
CA SER A 291 -0.65 -16.75 -5.99
C SER A 291 -0.39 -16.53 -7.48
N ASP A 292 -1.46 -16.41 -8.27
CA ASP A 292 -1.39 -16.29 -9.74
C ASP A 292 -1.09 -14.86 -10.20
N ARG A 293 -0.98 -13.90 -9.26
CA ARG A 293 -0.65 -12.52 -9.59
C ARG A 293 0.85 -12.37 -9.88
N VAL A 294 1.20 -11.32 -10.59
CA VAL A 294 2.59 -11.02 -10.94
C VAL A 294 3.15 -10.05 -9.89
N ALA A 295 4.18 -10.48 -9.16
CA ALA A 295 4.94 -9.65 -8.23
C ALA A 295 6.25 -9.21 -8.92
N SER A 296 6.21 -8.06 -9.60
CA SER A 296 7.34 -7.56 -10.40
C SER A 296 8.17 -6.49 -9.70
N ASP A 297 7.66 -5.89 -8.62
CA ASP A 297 8.41 -4.94 -7.79
C ASP A 297 8.91 -5.63 -6.51
N GLY A 298 9.52 -4.91 -5.57
CA GLY A 298 10.03 -5.44 -4.31
C GLY A 298 11.33 -4.79 -3.85
N LEU A 299 12.01 -5.47 -2.93
CA LEU A 299 13.29 -5.03 -2.39
C LEU A 299 14.28 -6.18 -2.28
N VAL A 300 15.55 -5.83 -2.47
CA VAL A 300 16.72 -6.63 -2.12
C VAL A 300 17.25 -6.12 -0.78
N ALA A 301 17.36 -7.04 0.19
CA ALA A 301 17.99 -6.80 1.47
C ALA A 301 19.27 -7.63 1.60
N MET A 302 20.22 -7.10 2.36
CA MET A 302 21.52 -7.73 2.60
C MET A 302 21.78 -7.84 4.09
N CYS A 303 22.29 -8.99 4.51
CA CYS A 303 22.86 -9.17 5.85
C CYS A 303 24.21 -9.88 5.71
N LEU A 304 25.25 -9.36 6.35
CA LEU A 304 26.60 -9.90 6.23
C LEU A 304 27.39 -9.78 7.53
N THR A 305 28.39 -10.65 7.64
CA THR A 305 29.45 -10.65 8.64
C THR A 305 30.80 -10.75 7.93
N GLU A 306 31.91 -10.75 8.67
CA GLU A 306 33.26 -10.69 8.10
C GLU A 306 33.52 -11.72 6.99
N ASN A 307 33.06 -12.96 7.13
CA ASN A 307 33.42 -14.07 6.26
C ASN A 307 32.25 -14.70 5.48
N TYR A 308 31.01 -14.27 5.70
CA TYR A 308 29.84 -14.71 4.94
C TYR A 308 28.72 -13.69 4.95
N GLY A 309 27.85 -13.75 3.93
CA GLY A 309 26.70 -12.88 3.77
C GLY A 309 25.59 -13.50 2.93
N ALA A 310 24.39 -12.94 3.08
CA ALA A 310 23.21 -13.31 2.34
C ALA A 310 22.56 -12.07 1.70
N LEU A 311 22.04 -12.26 0.49
CA LEU A 311 21.13 -11.34 -0.20
C LEU A 311 19.78 -12.03 -0.39
N VAL A 312 18.70 -11.31 -0.12
CA VAL A 312 17.33 -11.82 -0.28
C VAL A 312 16.52 -10.84 -1.12
N GLU A 313 15.80 -11.37 -2.10
CA GLU A 313 14.82 -10.64 -2.90
C GLU A 313 13.42 -11.07 -2.48
N LEU A 314 12.66 -10.13 -1.92
CA LEU A 314 11.22 -10.28 -1.72
C LEU A 314 10.49 -9.36 -2.71
N ASN A 315 9.63 -9.95 -3.53
CA ASN A 315 8.83 -9.24 -4.51
C ASN A 315 7.44 -8.90 -3.97
N CYS A 316 6.87 -7.81 -4.49
CA CYS A 316 5.48 -7.39 -4.33
C CYS A 316 4.89 -6.93 -5.68
N GLU A 317 3.59 -6.62 -5.72
CA GLU A 317 2.94 -6.19 -6.96
C GLU A 317 3.26 -4.70 -7.27
N THR A 318 3.44 -3.88 -6.24
CA THR A 318 3.70 -2.44 -6.37
C THR A 318 4.82 -1.93 -5.47
N ASP A 319 5.51 -0.88 -5.90
CA ASP A 319 6.48 -0.11 -5.11
C ASP A 319 5.87 0.56 -3.85
N PHE A 320 4.55 0.83 -3.79
CA PHE A 320 3.88 1.35 -2.60
C PHE A 320 4.03 0.37 -1.44
N VAL A 321 3.84 -0.91 -1.74
CA VAL A 321 4.10 -1.98 -0.78
C VAL A 321 5.60 -2.09 -0.51
N ALA A 322 6.45 -1.98 -1.52
CA ALA A 322 7.91 -1.98 -1.32
C ALA A 322 8.38 -0.87 -0.34
N ARG A 323 7.72 0.29 -0.36
CA ARG A 323 8.01 1.44 0.53
C ARG A 323 7.25 1.39 1.86
N ASN A 324 6.39 0.40 2.07
CA ASN A 324 5.62 0.23 3.31
C ASN A 324 6.52 -0.26 4.46
N GLU A 325 6.36 0.31 5.66
CA GLU A 325 7.20 -0.05 6.82
C GLU A 325 7.16 -1.54 7.16
N LYS A 326 6.00 -2.18 7.06
CA LYS A 326 5.85 -3.62 7.36
C LYS A 326 6.54 -4.50 6.32
N PHE A 327 6.55 -4.06 5.06
CA PHE A 327 7.27 -4.78 4.01
C PHE A 327 8.77 -4.66 4.19
N ILE A 328 9.28 -3.43 4.41
CA ILE A 328 10.71 -3.16 4.66
C ILE A 328 11.21 -4.00 5.85
N GLU A 329 10.45 -4.03 6.94
CA GLU A 329 10.76 -4.85 8.12
C GLU A 329 10.78 -6.34 7.77
N LEU A 330 9.78 -6.82 7.01
CA LEU A 330 9.73 -8.22 6.57
C LEU A 330 10.98 -8.59 5.76
N VAL A 331 11.33 -7.86 4.69
CA VAL A 331 12.50 -8.18 3.85
C VAL A 331 13.80 -8.16 4.66
N SER A 332 13.95 -7.19 5.56
CA SER A 332 15.11 -7.08 6.44
C SER A 332 15.24 -8.30 7.36
N ASN A 333 14.13 -8.75 7.93
CA ASN A 333 14.09 -9.94 8.78
C ASN A 333 14.41 -11.21 7.97
N LEU A 334 13.94 -11.32 6.73
CA LEU A 334 14.28 -12.45 5.85
C LEU A 334 15.79 -12.52 5.57
N ALA A 335 16.43 -11.39 5.27
CA ALA A 335 17.88 -11.35 5.07
C ALA A 335 18.65 -11.72 6.34
N SER A 336 18.18 -11.26 7.51
CA SER A 336 18.77 -11.63 8.80
C SER A 336 18.65 -13.12 9.09
N ILE A 337 17.48 -13.73 8.83
CA ILE A 337 17.25 -15.18 9.03
C ILE A 337 18.12 -15.98 8.05
N ALA A 338 18.14 -15.59 6.78
CA ALA A 338 18.97 -16.23 5.75
C ALA A 338 20.45 -16.25 6.14
N HIS A 339 20.94 -15.14 6.72
CA HIS A 339 22.30 -15.02 7.23
C HIS A 339 22.53 -15.89 8.46
N GLN A 340 21.69 -15.80 9.48
CA GLN A 340 21.85 -16.51 10.76
C GLN A 340 21.78 -18.04 10.60
N GLU A 341 20.82 -18.51 9.79
CA GLU A 341 20.61 -19.94 9.53
C GLU A 341 21.47 -20.45 8.36
N ARG A 342 22.26 -19.58 7.72
CA ARG A 342 23.14 -19.89 6.58
C ARG A 342 22.40 -20.57 5.44
N CYS A 343 21.18 -20.11 5.14
CA CYS A 343 20.36 -20.66 4.06
C CYS A 343 21.07 -20.45 2.71
N ILE A 344 21.22 -21.51 1.93
CA ILE A 344 21.81 -21.49 0.59
C ILE A 344 20.78 -21.61 -0.52
N SER A 345 19.51 -21.90 -0.17
CA SER A 345 18.39 -21.97 -1.11
C SER A 345 17.15 -21.22 -0.60
N VAL A 346 16.27 -20.84 -1.53
CA VAL A 346 14.97 -20.24 -1.20
C VAL A 346 14.11 -21.20 -0.39
N ASP A 347 14.15 -22.50 -0.68
CA ASP A 347 13.36 -23.50 0.03
C ASP A 347 13.82 -23.68 1.48
N GLU A 348 15.13 -23.65 1.74
CA GLU A 348 15.66 -23.61 3.11
C GLU A 348 15.15 -22.37 3.86
N LEU A 349 15.23 -21.19 3.23
CA LEU A 349 14.75 -19.96 3.84
C LEU A 349 13.25 -20.00 4.11
N LYS A 350 12.42 -20.49 3.17
CA LYS A 350 10.97 -20.63 3.36
C LYS A 350 10.61 -21.50 4.57
N ASN A 351 11.39 -22.55 4.83
CA ASN A 351 11.19 -23.47 5.94
C ASN A 351 11.84 -23.00 7.26
N ALA A 352 12.68 -21.98 7.22
CA ALA A 352 13.35 -21.44 8.41
C ALA A 352 12.33 -20.81 9.40
N LYS A 353 12.70 -20.81 10.68
CA LYS A 353 11.85 -20.32 11.76
C LYS A 353 11.75 -18.79 11.73
N TYR A 354 10.52 -18.27 11.86
CA TYR A 354 10.21 -16.86 12.03
C TYR A 354 9.54 -16.67 13.40
N GLU A 355 10.26 -16.09 14.38
CA GLU A 355 9.94 -16.18 15.83
C GLU A 355 8.51 -15.80 16.22
N SER A 356 7.88 -14.86 15.52
CA SER A 356 6.53 -14.37 15.85
C SER A 356 5.37 -15.13 15.17
N ILE A 357 5.64 -15.88 14.09
CA ILE A 357 4.59 -16.44 13.22
C ILE A 357 4.71 -17.96 13.06
N GLY A 358 5.91 -18.53 13.03
CA GLY A 358 6.15 -19.93 12.74
C GLY A 358 7.31 -20.09 11.78
N THR A 359 7.01 -20.17 10.48
CA THR A 359 7.99 -20.23 9.38
C THR A 359 8.05 -18.93 8.57
N VAL A 360 9.11 -18.76 7.79
CA VAL A 360 9.23 -17.65 6.82
C VAL A 360 8.10 -17.70 5.78
N GLN A 361 7.75 -18.88 5.26
CA GLN A 361 6.65 -19.02 4.31
C GLN A 361 5.33 -18.50 4.90
N GLU A 362 5.03 -18.86 6.15
CA GLU A 362 3.84 -18.35 6.86
C GLU A 362 3.90 -16.83 7.08
N ALA A 363 5.09 -16.29 7.38
CA ALA A 363 5.28 -14.84 7.52
C ALA A 363 5.02 -14.09 6.21
N ILE A 364 5.47 -14.63 5.06
CA ILE A 364 5.23 -14.06 3.72
C ILE A 364 3.73 -14.14 3.37
N MET A 365 3.07 -15.26 3.66
CA MET A 365 1.62 -15.41 3.42
C MET A 365 0.79 -14.49 4.31
N ASN A 366 1.20 -14.30 5.57
CA ASN A 366 0.60 -13.31 6.45
C ASN A 366 0.81 -11.89 5.87
N GLY A 367 2.04 -11.54 5.48
CA GLY A 367 2.35 -10.28 4.81
C GLY A 367 1.48 -10.01 3.58
N THR A 368 1.27 -11.03 2.73
CA THR A 368 0.38 -10.97 1.55
C THR A 368 -1.07 -10.60 1.90
N SER A 369 -1.53 -11.08 3.05
CA SER A 369 -2.89 -10.82 3.50
C SER A 369 -3.05 -9.45 4.15
N VAL A 370 -2.03 -9.01 4.88
CA VAL A 370 -1.98 -7.71 5.56
C VAL A 370 -1.78 -6.57 4.57
N LEU A 371 -0.87 -6.74 3.62
CA LEU A 371 -0.51 -5.71 2.63
C LEU A 371 -1.45 -5.72 1.42
N GLY A 372 -2.22 -6.80 1.23
CA GLY A 372 -3.24 -6.88 0.18
C GLY A 372 -2.70 -7.22 -1.22
N GLU A 373 -1.39 -7.43 -1.35
CA GLU A 373 -0.68 -7.78 -2.58
C GLU A 373 0.03 -9.12 -2.44
N LYS A 374 0.23 -9.83 -3.55
CA LYS A 374 1.10 -11.01 -3.60
C LYS A 374 2.51 -10.63 -3.14
N LEU A 375 3.02 -11.34 -2.13
CA LEU A 375 4.44 -11.31 -1.79
C LEU A 375 5.08 -12.63 -2.23
N GLU A 376 6.27 -12.53 -2.81
CA GLU A 376 6.98 -13.70 -3.32
C GLU A 376 8.46 -13.62 -2.97
N LEU A 377 8.95 -14.59 -2.21
CA LEU A 377 10.37 -14.78 -1.99
C LEU A 377 10.94 -15.50 -3.22
N SER A 378 11.54 -14.71 -4.12
CA SER A 378 11.94 -15.20 -5.44
C SER A 378 13.38 -15.66 -5.48
N LYS A 379 14.30 -14.94 -4.82
CA LYS A 379 15.73 -15.22 -4.89
C LYS A 379 16.43 -15.09 -3.55
N LEU A 380 17.44 -15.92 -3.39
CA LEU A 380 18.40 -15.86 -2.30
C LEU A 380 19.79 -16.13 -2.88
N CYS A 381 20.78 -15.35 -2.44
CA CYS A 381 22.18 -15.63 -2.68
C CYS A 381 22.91 -15.69 -1.35
N TYR A 382 23.70 -16.75 -1.15
CA TYR A 382 24.60 -16.89 -0.03
C TYR A 382 26.03 -16.94 -0.54
N LEU A 383 26.95 -16.33 0.20
CA LEU A 383 28.38 -16.35 -0.12
C LEU A 383 29.21 -16.44 1.15
N GLU A 384 30.21 -17.32 1.15
CA GLU A 384 31.12 -17.56 2.28
C GLU A 384 32.55 -17.78 1.79
N THR A 385 33.52 -17.34 2.58
CA THR A 385 34.94 -17.58 2.35
C THR A 385 35.63 -18.03 3.63
N LYS A 386 36.59 -18.96 3.52
CA LYS A 386 37.36 -19.48 4.66
C LYS A 386 38.56 -18.58 5.01
N ASP A 387 39.27 -18.11 3.98
CA ASP A 387 40.55 -17.41 4.11
C ASP A 387 40.47 -16.02 3.47
N GLY A 388 39.59 -15.16 4.00
CA GLY A 388 39.34 -13.85 3.43
C GLY A 388 38.18 -13.08 4.06
N VAL A 389 37.57 -12.19 3.28
CA VAL A 389 36.39 -11.40 3.68
C VAL A 389 35.28 -11.50 2.65
N VAL A 390 34.03 -11.48 3.14
CA VAL A 390 32.85 -11.20 2.32
C VAL A 390 32.42 -9.77 2.58
N THR A 391 32.17 -9.04 1.51
CA THR A 391 31.67 -7.67 1.54
C THR A 391 30.56 -7.51 0.51
N GLY A 392 29.84 -6.40 0.57
CA GLY A 392 28.72 -6.20 -0.34
C GLY A 392 28.27 -4.76 -0.41
N TYR A 393 27.38 -4.52 -1.37
CA TYR A 393 26.76 -3.23 -1.60
C TYR A 393 25.35 -3.44 -2.11
N VAL A 394 24.39 -2.72 -1.52
CA VAL A 394 23.04 -2.57 -2.05
C VAL A 394 22.90 -1.13 -2.50
N HIS A 395 22.46 -0.93 -3.74
CA HIS A 395 22.12 0.41 -4.22
C HIS A 395 20.74 0.78 -3.70
N GLY A 396 20.72 1.35 -2.49
CA GLY A 396 19.51 1.50 -1.70
C GLY A 396 18.87 2.90 -1.77
N ASP A 397 17.55 2.91 -1.95
CA ASP A 397 16.70 4.11 -1.94
C ASP A 397 15.77 4.17 -0.70
N VAL A 398 15.64 3.08 0.05
CA VAL A 398 14.68 2.93 1.16
C VAL A 398 15.34 2.29 2.38
N ARG A 399 15.73 3.10 3.37
CA ARG A 399 16.38 2.65 4.64
C ARG A 399 17.57 1.68 4.44
N GLY A 400 18.31 1.82 3.34
CA GLY A 400 19.48 0.97 3.03
C GLY A 400 19.14 -0.32 2.23
N LEU A 401 17.87 -0.55 1.91
CA LEU A 401 17.41 -1.57 0.97
C LEU A 401 17.24 -0.95 -0.42
N GLY A 402 17.31 -1.77 -1.47
CA GLY A 402 17.29 -1.30 -2.85
C GLY A 402 16.85 -2.33 -3.86
N LYS A 403 16.92 -2.01 -5.15
CA LYS A 403 16.55 -2.91 -6.25
C LYS A 403 17.69 -3.78 -6.75
N THR A 404 18.93 -3.50 -6.34
CA THR A 404 20.10 -4.26 -6.77
C THR A 404 21.12 -4.35 -5.65
N GLY A 405 21.66 -5.55 -5.44
CA GLY A 405 22.67 -5.81 -4.44
C GLY A 405 23.70 -6.83 -4.91
N ALA A 406 24.94 -6.69 -4.45
CA ALA A 406 26.01 -7.63 -4.74
C ALA A 406 26.80 -8.02 -3.49
N LEU A 407 27.24 -9.29 -3.45
CA LEU A 407 28.22 -9.83 -2.50
C LEU A 407 29.50 -10.18 -3.25
N VAL A 408 30.63 -10.00 -2.58
CA VAL A 408 31.98 -10.22 -3.13
C VAL A 408 32.81 -10.97 -2.10
N ALA A 409 33.38 -12.10 -2.50
CA ALA A 409 34.29 -12.88 -1.68
C ALA A 409 35.74 -12.67 -2.14
N LEU A 410 36.54 -12.02 -1.29
CA LEU A 410 37.96 -11.81 -1.52
C LEU A 410 38.77 -12.70 -0.60
N GLN A 411 39.81 -13.33 -1.14
CA GLN A 411 40.80 -14.12 -0.39
C GLN A 411 42.14 -13.41 -0.42
N SER A 412 42.77 -13.24 0.74
CA SER A 412 44.10 -12.65 0.87
C SER A 412 44.64 -12.88 2.29
N PRO A 413 45.96 -13.12 2.46
CA PRO A 413 46.61 -13.10 3.77
C PRO A 413 46.86 -11.69 4.32
N GLY A 414 46.54 -10.64 3.56
CA GLY A 414 46.79 -9.24 3.93
C GLY A 414 45.76 -8.64 4.88
N ASP A 415 45.81 -7.31 5.01
CA ASP A 415 44.94 -6.56 5.92
C ASP A 415 43.46 -6.67 5.55
N LYS A 416 42.64 -7.23 6.46
CA LYS A 416 41.21 -7.48 6.23
C LYS A 416 40.38 -6.21 6.09
N ALA A 417 40.73 -5.12 6.78
CA ALA A 417 39.99 -3.86 6.69
C ALA A 417 40.20 -3.20 5.32
N LYS A 418 41.45 -3.20 4.82
CA LYS A 418 41.74 -2.78 3.44
C LYS A 418 41.05 -3.68 2.42
N LEU A 419 41.01 -4.99 2.66
CA LEU A 419 40.32 -5.95 1.79
C LEU A 419 38.81 -5.69 1.72
N GLN A 420 38.17 -5.35 2.84
CA GLN A 420 36.76 -4.97 2.90
C GLN A 420 36.47 -3.71 2.10
N GLU A 421 37.35 -2.70 2.17
CA GLU A 421 37.22 -1.47 1.39
C GLU A 421 37.27 -1.78 -0.11
N ILE A 422 38.29 -2.51 -0.55
CA ILE A 422 38.47 -2.91 -1.96
C ILE A 422 37.24 -3.67 -2.45
N GLY A 423 36.80 -4.69 -1.72
CA GLY A 423 35.66 -5.50 -2.14
C GLY A 423 34.36 -4.70 -2.12
N LYS A 424 34.19 -3.69 -1.27
CA LYS A 424 33.03 -2.78 -1.34
C LYS A 424 33.04 -1.98 -2.64
N GLN A 425 34.20 -1.51 -3.10
CA GLN A 425 34.31 -0.82 -4.39
C GLN A 425 34.00 -1.74 -5.57
N ILE A 426 34.43 -3.00 -5.49
CA ILE A 426 34.09 -4.04 -6.47
C ILE A 426 32.59 -4.35 -6.44
N ALA A 427 31.97 -4.45 -5.25
CA ALA A 427 30.54 -4.66 -5.12
C ALA A 427 29.72 -3.52 -5.75
N MET A 428 30.14 -2.26 -5.55
CA MET A 428 29.54 -1.10 -6.23
C MET A 428 29.69 -1.19 -7.76
N HIS A 429 30.85 -1.64 -8.24
CA HIS A 429 31.08 -1.85 -9.67
C HIS A 429 30.16 -2.94 -10.24
N ILE A 430 30.04 -4.08 -9.57
CA ILE A 430 29.16 -5.19 -9.99
C ILE A 430 27.70 -4.72 -10.06
N VAL A 431 27.23 -3.98 -9.05
CA VAL A 431 25.86 -3.44 -9.05
C VAL A 431 25.62 -2.48 -10.23
N ALA A 432 26.63 -1.67 -10.59
CA ALA A 432 26.52 -0.72 -11.69
C ALA A 432 26.62 -1.39 -13.08
N MET A 433 27.58 -2.32 -13.26
CA MET A 433 27.94 -2.87 -14.57
C MET A 433 27.30 -4.22 -14.86
N LYS A 434 26.76 -4.92 -13.85
CA LYS A 434 26.02 -6.18 -13.96
C LYS A 434 26.73 -7.23 -14.84
N PRO A 435 27.98 -7.61 -14.51
CA PRO A 435 28.70 -8.66 -15.26
C PRO A 435 27.92 -9.98 -15.28
N GLU A 436 28.09 -10.76 -16.34
CA GLU A 436 27.55 -12.12 -16.46
C GLU A 436 28.49 -13.18 -15.87
N ALA A 437 29.80 -12.92 -15.85
CA ALA A 437 30.83 -13.86 -15.43
C ALA A 437 31.99 -13.17 -14.69
N LEU A 438 32.70 -13.92 -13.85
CA LEU A 438 33.87 -13.41 -13.12
C LEU A 438 35.08 -13.30 -14.06
N SER A 439 35.41 -14.39 -14.76
CA SER A 439 36.45 -14.46 -15.79
C SER A 439 35.90 -14.94 -17.13
N ILE A 440 36.71 -14.86 -18.19
CA ILE A 440 36.34 -15.35 -19.53
C ILE A 440 36.04 -16.85 -19.50
N ASP A 441 36.76 -17.61 -18.68
CA ASP A 441 36.58 -19.06 -18.56
C ASP A 441 35.24 -19.44 -17.91
N ASP A 442 34.64 -18.53 -17.13
CA ASP A 442 33.36 -18.72 -16.45
C ASP A 442 32.15 -18.38 -17.34
N LEU A 443 32.37 -17.86 -18.55
CA LEU A 443 31.28 -17.57 -19.50
C LEU A 443 30.66 -18.86 -20.05
N ASP A 444 29.35 -18.81 -20.31
CA ASP A 444 28.66 -19.86 -21.04
C ASP A 444 29.29 -20.04 -22.43
N GLN A 445 29.92 -21.19 -22.61
CA GLN A 445 30.66 -21.54 -23.82
C GLN A 445 29.77 -21.62 -25.06
N MET A 446 28.47 -21.89 -24.91
CA MET A 446 27.52 -21.82 -26.04
C MET A 446 27.23 -20.38 -26.44
N LYS A 447 26.95 -19.50 -25.47
CA LYS A 447 26.78 -18.05 -25.75
C LYS A 447 28.02 -17.47 -26.42
N LEU A 448 29.20 -17.80 -25.90
CA LEU A 448 30.47 -17.32 -26.42
C LEU A 448 30.71 -17.73 -27.89
N LYS A 449 30.45 -19.01 -28.21
CA LYS A 449 30.56 -19.52 -29.58
C LYS A 449 29.56 -18.86 -30.53
N ASN A 450 28.32 -18.67 -30.06
CA ASN A 450 27.28 -18.01 -30.85
C ASN A 450 27.67 -16.56 -31.15
N GLU A 451 28.08 -15.81 -30.13
CA GLU A 451 28.49 -14.41 -30.28
C GLU A 451 29.68 -14.27 -31.25
N ARG A 452 30.69 -15.14 -31.10
CA ARG A 452 31.82 -15.19 -32.02
C ARG A 452 31.40 -15.48 -33.46
N SER A 453 30.50 -16.45 -33.66
CA SER A 453 29.99 -16.79 -34.99
C SER A 453 29.24 -15.63 -35.65
N ILE A 454 28.42 -14.91 -34.88
CA ILE A 454 27.69 -13.72 -35.36
C ILE A 454 28.69 -12.64 -35.80
N ILE A 455 29.71 -12.37 -34.98
CA ILE A 455 30.75 -11.40 -35.30
C ILE A 455 31.53 -11.82 -36.55
N GLU A 456 31.91 -13.10 -36.67
CA GLU A 456 32.62 -13.63 -37.84
C GLU A 456 31.79 -13.51 -39.12
N GLU A 457 30.49 -13.79 -39.07
CA GLU A 457 29.58 -13.61 -40.22
C GLU A 457 29.43 -12.15 -40.62
N GLN A 458 29.25 -11.24 -39.65
CA GLN A 458 29.21 -9.81 -39.90
C GLN A 458 30.51 -9.30 -40.54
N VAL A 459 31.67 -9.76 -40.07
CA VAL A 459 32.96 -9.35 -40.62
C VAL A 459 33.20 -9.93 -42.02
N ARG A 460 32.72 -11.15 -42.29
CA ARG A 460 32.78 -11.78 -43.62
C ARG A 460 32.05 -10.93 -44.67
N SER A 461 30.92 -10.31 -44.31
CA SER A 461 30.17 -9.42 -45.21
C SER A 461 30.94 -8.16 -45.65
N LEU A 462 32.02 -7.79 -44.93
CA LEU A 462 32.82 -6.60 -45.21
C LEU A 462 33.90 -6.83 -46.29
N ASN A 463 34.03 -8.05 -46.83
CA ASN A 463 35.00 -8.43 -47.88
C ASN A 463 36.44 -7.95 -47.59
N LYS A 464 36.88 -8.07 -46.33
CA LYS A 464 38.25 -7.71 -45.92
C LYS A 464 39.21 -8.90 -46.09
N PRO A 465 40.53 -8.64 -46.28
CA PRO A 465 41.54 -9.69 -46.23
C PRO A 465 41.47 -10.47 -44.90
N GLU A 466 41.76 -11.77 -44.94
CA GLU A 466 41.58 -12.70 -43.82
C GLU A 466 42.31 -12.25 -42.54
N GLU A 467 43.53 -11.72 -42.67
CA GLU A 467 44.31 -11.22 -41.53
C GLU A 467 43.67 -9.98 -40.88
N VAL A 468 43.05 -9.11 -41.69
CA VAL A 468 42.35 -7.92 -41.21
C VAL A 468 41.01 -8.33 -40.58
N ALA A 469 40.30 -9.27 -41.20
CA ALA A 469 39.06 -9.82 -40.68
C ALA A 469 39.27 -10.44 -39.28
N LYS A 470 40.32 -11.26 -39.11
CA LYS A 470 40.66 -11.86 -37.81
C LYS A 470 40.91 -10.81 -36.73
N LYS A 471 41.70 -9.76 -37.02
CA LYS A 471 41.94 -8.66 -36.08
C LYS A 471 40.66 -7.91 -35.69
N ILE A 472 39.72 -7.74 -36.62
CA ILE A 472 38.42 -7.12 -36.34
C ILE A 472 37.57 -8.02 -35.42
N VAL A 473 37.52 -9.32 -35.69
CA VAL A 473 36.81 -10.29 -34.84
C VAL A 473 37.39 -10.28 -33.44
N ASP A 474 38.71 -10.42 -33.29
CA ASP A 474 39.38 -10.44 -31.99
C ASP A 474 39.15 -9.13 -31.22
N GLY A 475 39.19 -7.97 -31.89
CA GLY A 475 38.91 -6.68 -31.27
C GLY A 475 37.44 -6.51 -30.83
N ARG A 476 36.48 -7.02 -31.60
CA ARG A 476 35.06 -7.02 -31.21
C ARG A 476 34.79 -7.98 -30.05
N MET A 477 35.42 -9.15 -30.04
CA MET A 477 35.36 -10.09 -28.92
C MET A 477 35.96 -9.48 -27.65
N ALA A 478 37.08 -8.77 -27.74
CA ALA A 478 37.66 -8.06 -26.60
C ALA A 478 36.69 -7.04 -26.01
N LYS A 479 35.99 -6.29 -26.86
CA LYS A 479 34.95 -5.34 -26.42
C LYS A 479 33.76 -6.05 -25.77
N TYR A 480 33.33 -7.19 -26.30
CA TYR A 480 32.28 -8.01 -25.68
C TYR A 480 32.70 -8.45 -24.27
N TYR A 481 33.95 -8.90 -24.07
CA TYR A 481 34.45 -9.24 -22.74
C TYR A 481 34.45 -8.04 -21.78
N GLU A 482 34.82 -6.84 -22.26
CA GLU A 482 34.73 -5.61 -21.46
C GLU A 482 33.28 -5.26 -21.04
N GLU A 483 32.26 -5.82 -21.70
CA GLU A 483 30.86 -5.61 -21.35
C GLU A 483 30.35 -6.67 -20.36
N VAL A 484 30.73 -7.95 -20.52
CA VAL A 484 30.09 -9.05 -19.77
C VAL A 484 30.98 -9.75 -18.72
N VAL A 485 32.30 -9.55 -18.74
CA VAL A 485 33.23 -10.22 -17.81
C VAL A 485 33.77 -9.23 -16.78
N LEU A 486 33.53 -9.48 -15.50
CA LEU A 486 33.89 -8.59 -14.39
C LEU A 486 35.38 -8.20 -14.41
N LEU A 487 36.28 -9.17 -14.56
CA LEU A 487 37.71 -8.88 -14.54
C LEU A 487 38.19 -8.09 -15.77
N GLU A 488 37.44 -8.12 -16.87
CA GLU A 488 37.76 -7.40 -18.11
C GLU A 488 37.08 -6.02 -18.20
N GLN A 489 36.03 -5.79 -17.40
CA GLN A 489 35.30 -4.52 -17.35
C GLN A 489 36.20 -3.35 -16.92
N LYS A 490 35.97 -2.19 -17.55
CA LYS A 490 36.60 -0.93 -17.14
C LYS A 490 36.06 -0.49 -15.79
N PHE A 491 36.94 -0.19 -14.85
CA PHE A 491 36.56 0.11 -13.49
C PHE A 491 35.76 1.42 -13.39
N ILE A 492 34.63 1.41 -12.70
CA ILE A 492 33.68 2.56 -12.72
C ILE A 492 34.24 3.83 -12.08
N LYS A 493 35.26 3.70 -11.22
CA LYS A 493 35.93 4.85 -10.58
C LYS A 493 37.16 5.33 -11.35
N ASP A 494 37.70 4.51 -12.25
CA ASP A 494 38.81 4.85 -13.11
C ASP A 494 38.72 4.04 -14.42
N ASP A 495 38.19 4.69 -15.45
CA ASP A 495 37.91 4.09 -16.75
C ASP A 495 39.18 3.76 -17.57
N LYS A 496 40.36 4.14 -17.06
CA LYS A 496 41.65 3.85 -17.67
C LYS A 496 42.19 2.46 -17.34
N MET A 497 41.57 1.77 -16.37
CA MET A 497 42.03 0.45 -15.92
C MET A 497 40.88 -0.55 -15.84
N LYS A 498 41.21 -1.84 -15.92
CA LYS A 498 40.25 -2.92 -15.69
C LYS A 498 40.08 -3.21 -14.21
N VAL A 499 39.01 -3.91 -13.83
CA VAL A 499 38.85 -4.42 -12.46
C VAL A 499 40.02 -5.32 -12.07
N SER A 500 40.54 -6.14 -13.00
CA SER A 500 41.74 -6.96 -12.75
C SER A 500 42.97 -6.12 -12.40
N ASP A 501 43.12 -4.95 -13.02
CA ASP A 501 44.25 -4.05 -12.80
C ASP A 501 44.08 -3.32 -11.47
N PHE A 502 42.86 -2.89 -11.14
CA PHE A 502 42.54 -2.34 -9.83
C PHE A 502 42.92 -3.31 -8.70
N ILE A 503 42.53 -4.60 -8.81
CA ILE A 503 42.88 -5.63 -7.83
C ILE A 503 44.40 -5.80 -7.71
N LYS A 504 45.12 -5.85 -8.84
CA LYS A 504 46.59 -6.02 -8.87
C LYS A 504 47.35 -4.79 -8.35
N SER A 505 46.79 -3.59 -8.54
CA SER A 505 47.42 -2.33 -8.14
C SER A 505 47.29 -2.03 -6.64
N SER A 506 46.50 -2.83 -5.92
CA SER A 506 46.29 -2.68 -4.48
C SER A 506 47.56 -2.96 -3.66
N GLU A 507 47.72 -2.22 -2.55
CA GLU A 507 48.78 -2.44 -1.56
C GLU A 507 48.64 -3.75 -0.77
N VAL A 508 47.49 -4.43 -0.88
CA VAL A 508 47.22 -5.68 -0.17
C VAL A 508 47.76 -6.87 -0.99
N SER A 509 48.55 -7.72 -0.34
CA SER A 509 49.23 -8.83 -1.01
C SER A 509 48.27 -9.94 -1.46
N ALA A 510 48.49 -10.45 -2.68
CA ALA A 510 47.87 -11.67 -3.21
C ALA A 510 46.33 -11.71 -3.11
N ILE A 511 45.65 -10.62 -3.46
CA ILE A 511 44.19 -10.60 -3.51
C ILE A 511 43.68 -11.50 -4.64
N LYS A 512 42.83 -12.45 -4.28
CA LYS A 512 42.04 -13.25 -5.21
C LYS A 512 40.56 -12.93 -5.02
N LEU A 513 39.93 -12.43 -6.07
CA LEU A 513 38.48 -12.40 -6.17
C LEU A 513 38.00 -13.82 -6.46
N SER A 514 37.40 -14.46 -5.45
CA SER A 514 37.07 -15.89 -5.49
C SER A 514 35.69 -16.18 -6.07
N ASP A 515 34.70 -15.34 -5.75
CA ASP A 515 33.33 -15.46 -6.26
C ASP A 515 32.59 -14.13 -6.00
N TYR A 516 31.48 -13.92 -6.69
CA TYR A 516 30.53 -12.85 -6.41
C TYR A 516 29.09 -13.35 -6.59
N LYS A 517 28.15 -12.63 -5.98
CA LYS A 517 26.72 -12.82 -6.21
C LYS A 517 26.09 -11.48 -6.53
N LEU A 518 25.14 -11.46 -7.44
CA LEU A 518 24.40 -10.27 -7.85
C LEU A 518 22.91 -10.62 -7.86
N LEU A 519 22.10 -9.83 -7.16
CA LEU A 519 20.66 -9.83 -7.29
C LEU A 519 20.21 -8.50 -7.90
N VAL A 520 19.41 -8.60 -8.96
CA VAL A 520 18.71 -7.48 -9.59
C VAL A 520 17.23 -7.83 -9.52
N LEU A 521 16.45 -6.98 -8.86
CA LEU A 521 15.01 -7.16 -8.70
C LEU A 521 14.35 -7.47 -10.05
N GLY A 522 13.57 -8.56 -10.11
CA GLY A 522 12.80 -8.93 -11.30
C GLY A 522 13.62 -9.47 -12.47
N SER A 523 14.94 -9.66 -12.34
CA SER A 523 15.71 -10.33 -13.38
C SER A 523 15.28 -11.80 -13.53
N ALA A 524 15.36 -12.37 -14.73
CA ALA A 524 15.29 -13.83 -14.88
C ALA A 524 16.49 -14.48 -14.18
N ASN A 525 16.34 -15.72 -13.71
CA ASN A 525 17.46 -16.49 -13.14
C ASN A 525 18.55 -16.78 -14.17
#